data_AF-A0A7W1BW15-F1
#
_entry.id   AF-A0A7W1BW15-F1
#
_cell.length_a   1.000
_cell.length_b   1.000
_cell.length_c   1.000
_cell.angle_alpha   90.00
_cell.angle_beta   90.00
_cell.angle_gamma   90.00
#
_symmetry.space_group_name_H-M   'P 1'
#
loop_
_entity.id
_entity.type
_entity.pdbx_description
1 polymer ?
#
loop_
_entity_poly.entity_id
_entity_poly.type
_entity_poly.pdbx_seq_one_letter_code
_entity_poly.pdbx_strand_id
1 'polypeptide(L)'
;MRFVVFLRLGLLLILAILTVEVRADLSAKQARKLITRMAGVELPISAVRVKRISSTSNSSAEATAEIHTIFRLATNTQGLWRVAELRVGQDRWEELVSVAASQTEMLFSACDGPHLRSGGPATELSTKRARCLIAAALGVQLPSDAVRIKTVSPLELPLASRPSAVVESLITAELRFARDKGGWVVAALRTGNRDWISPEALVAAANETKRKQARAEMDAMVRALVGFQTERQSYVASDSHAVLIDHLSPRFLSRVIRLDPWHEPYRYRGERSNFTLRSLGADRKENTVDDIVVSSPLTIDGQRP
;
A
#
# COMPACT_ATOMS: atom_id res chain seq x y z
N MET A 1 80.77 39.52 34.91
CA MET A 1 81.37 39.08 33.63
C MET A 1 80.81 37.70 33.29
N ARG A 2 80.36 37.50 32.05
CA ARG A 2 79.96 36.24 31.36
C ARG A 2 78.45 35.88 31.28
N PHE A 3 77.92 36.26 30.10
CA PHE A 3 76.88 35.72 29.21
C PHE A 3 76.49 34.23 29.29
N VAL A 4 75.24 33.93 28.87
CA VAL A 4 74.73 32.94 27.85
C VAL A 4 73.23 32.70 28.13
N VAL A 5 72.24 33.25 27.39
CA VAL A 5 71.57 32.85 26.12
C VAL A 5 70.90 31.45 26.10
N PHE A 6 69.65 31.39 25.57
CA PHE A 6 68.76 30.25 25.26
C PHE A 6 67.99 29.67 26.47
N LEU A 7 66.67 29.44 26.43
CA LEU A 7 65.97 28.62 25.46
C LEU A 7 64.44 28.88 25.55
N ARG A 8 63.86 29.53 24.53
CA ARG A 8 62.42 29.44 24.24
C ARG A 8 62.20 28.09 23.58
N LEU A 9 61.67 27.09 24.29
CA LEU A 9 61.04 25.92 23.66
C LEU A 9 60.21 25.13 24.68
N GLY A 10 58.97 24.81 24.30
CA GLY A 10 58.41 23.50 24.64
C GLY A 10 57.43 23.42 25.82
N LEU A 11 56.24 24.01 25.67
CA LEU A 11 55.04 23.28 26.08
C LEU A 11 53.85 23.68 25.19
N LEU A 12 53.95 23.29 23.92
CA LEU A 12 52.80 23.13 23.03
C LEU A 12 51.93 22.02 23.63
N LEU A 13 50.91 22.44 24.38
CA LEU A 13 49.80 21.60 24.80
C LEU A 13 49.07 21.15 23.51
N ILE A 14 49.49 20.01 22.95
CA ILE A 14 48.74 19.32 21.90
C ILE A 14 47.46 18.82 22.57
N LEU A 15 46.43 19.67 22.56
CA LEU A 15 45.06 19.28 22.79
C LEU A 15 44.66 18.41 21.60
N ALA A 16 44.98 17.11 21.69
CA ALA A 16 44.44 16.12 20.79
C ALA A 16 42.92 16.14 20.99
N ILE A 17 42.23 16.90 20.13
CA ILE A 17 40.79 16.83 19.95
C ILE A 17 40.53 15.43 19.43
N LEU A 18 40.35 14.48 20.35
CA LEU A 18 39.69 13.23 20.06
C LEU A 18 38.25 13.63 19.69
N THR A 19 38.00 13.80 18.40
CA THR A 19 36.65 13.78 17.86
C THR A 19 36.11 12.40 18.17
N VAL A 20 35.47 12.25 19.33
CA VAL A 20 34.61 11.11 19.61
C VAL A 20 33.51 11.22 18.56
N GLU A 21 33.67 10.48 17.46
CA GLU A 21 32.57 10.24 16.54
C GLU A 21 31.51 9.52 17.37
N VAL A 22 30.57 10.30 17.91
CA VAL A 22 29.35 9.76 18.51
C VAL A 22 28.64 9.04 17.37
N ARG A 23 28.81 7.72 17.29
CA ARG A 23 28.06 6.86 16.38
C ARG A 23 26.59 7.10 16.68
N ALA A 24 25.90 7.75 15.75
CA ALA A 24 24.46 7.95 15.86
C ALA A 24 23.76 6.65 15.40
N ASP A 25 23.89 5.61 16.23
CA ASP A 25 23.26 4.32 16.01
C ASP A 25 21.73 4.45 15.92
N LEU A 26 21.12 3.61 15.10
CA LEU A 26 19.66 3.57 14.96
C LEU A 26 19.04 3.04 16.26
N SER A 27 18.32 3.89 16.98
CA SER A 27 17.58 3.45 18.17
C SER A 27 16.29 2.69 17.83
N ALA A 28 15.82 1.84 18.75
CA ALA A 28 14.54 1.15 18.63
C ALA A 28 13.34 2.09 18.47
N LYS A 29 13.41 3.28 19.08
CA LYS A 29 12.38 4.31 18.95
C LYS A 29 12.38 4.94 17.55
N GLN A 30 13.56 5.22 17.00
CA GLN A 30 13.70 5.74 15.63
C GLN A 30 13.25 4.70 14.60
N ALA A 31 13.74 3.45 14.70
CA ALA A 31 13.34 2.37 13.79
C ALA A 31 11.81 2.19 13.78
N ARG A 32 11.19 2.16 14.97
CA ARG A 32 9.73 2.06 15.10
C ARG A 32 9.01 3.20 14.39
N LYS A 33 9.46 4.45 14.59
CA LYS A 33 8.88 5.64 13.94
C LYS A 33 9.00 5.60 12.42
N LEU A 34 10.11 5.08 11.90
CA LEU A 34 10.32 4.91 10.46
C LEU A 34 9.42 3.83 9.87
N ILE A 35 9.32 2.67 10.54
CA ILE A 35 8.45 1.57 10.12
C ILE A 35 6.98 2.01 10.08
N THR A 36 6.52 2.81 11.05
CA THR A 36 5.13 3.28 11.10
C THR A 36 4.71 4.18 9.95
N ARG A 37 5.67 4.69 9.16
CA ARG A 37 5.43 5.61 8.03
C ARG A 37 5.93 5.05 6.69
N MET A 38 6.32 3.78 6.66
CA MET A 38 6.90 3.15 5.49
C MET A 38 5.85 2.99 4.38
N ALA A 39 6.25 3.19 3.13
CA ALA A 39 5.44 2.92 1.94
C ALA A 39 4.07 3.66 1.91
N GLY A 40 3.99 4.87 2.47
CA GLY A 40 2.74 5.66 2.50
C GLY A 40 1.65 5.09 3.44
N VAL A 41 2.01 4.10 4.25
CA VAL A 41 1.16 3.53 5.30
C VAL A 41 1.38 4.33 6.59
N GLU A 42 0.30 4.61 7.32
CA GLU A 42 0.36 5.25 8.64
C GLU A 42 -0.11 4.27 9.72
N LEU A 43 0.83 3.51 10.28
CA LEU A 43 0.52 2.58 11.36
C LEU A 43 0.56 3.31 12.71
N PRO A 44 -0.33 2.96 13.67
CA PRO A 44 -0.16 3.43 15.03
C PRO A 44 1.15 2.89 15.61
N ILE A 45 1.81 3.68 16.46
CA ILE A 45 3.10 3.29 17.08
C ILE A 45 2.99 1.97 17.85
N SER A 46 1.83 1.69 18.44
CA SER A 46 1.54 0.44 19.15
C SER A 46 1.47 -0.78 18.23
N ALA A 47 1.24 -0.60 16.93
CA ALA A 47 1.24 -1.69 15.96
C ALA A 47 2.65 -2.20 15.62
N VAL A 48 3.71 -1.49 15.98
CA VAL A 48 5.07 -1.90 15.62
C VAL A 48 5.89 -2.20 16.87
N ARG A 49 6.35 -3.43 16.99
CA ARG A 49 7.28 -3.88 18.03
C ARG A 49 8.61 -4.28 17.42
N VAL A 50 9.61 -3.42 17.56
CA VAL A 50 11.01 -3.75 17.21
C VAL A 50 11.54 -4.77 18.21
N LYS A 51 11.98 -5.93 17.72
CA LYS A 51 12.51 -7.04 18.53
C LYS A 51 14.02 -6.95 18.67
N ARG A 52 14.70 -6.64 17.57
CA ARG A 52 16.17 -6.56 17.49
C ARG A 52 16.58 -5.46 16.52
N ILE A 53 17.70 -4.80 16.84
CA ILE A 53 18.43 -3.94 15.92
C ILE A 53 19.89 -4.37 15.93
N SER A 54 20.50 -4.36 14.75
CA SER A 54 21.94 -4.50 14.58
C SER A 54 22.43 -3.42 13.61
N SER A 55 23.32 -2.54 14.09
CA SER A 55 24.07 -1.64 13.22
C SER A 55 25.10 -2.45 12.45
N THR A 56 25.07 -2.40 11.12
CA THR A 56 26.08 -3.03 10.25
C THR A 56 27.19 -2.05 9.89
N SER A 57 26.91 -0.75 9.89
CA SER A 57 27.88 0.34 9.74
C SER A 57 27.36 1.64 10.36
N ASN A 58 28.14 2.74 10.28
CA ASN A 58 27.70 4.07 10.70
C ASN A 58 26.51 4.64 9.89
N SER A 59 26.20 4.03 8.74
CA SER A 59 25.13 4.46 7.82
C SER A 59 24.17 3.34 7.45
N SER A 60 24.29 2.15 8.04
CA SER A 60 23.41 1.02 7.77
C SER A 60 23.06 0.25 9.03
N ALA A 61 21.79 -0.13 9.16
CA ALA A 61 21.30 -0.96 10.24
C ALA A 61 20.26 -1.94 9.73
N GLU A 62 20.11 -3.06 10.42
CA GLU A 62 19.05 -4.03 10.20
C GLU A 62 18.21 -4.14 11.46
N ALA A 63 16.90 -4.34 11.31
CA ALA A 63 16.00 -4.60 12.42
C ALA A 63 15.02 -5.71 12.09
N THR A 64 14.71 -6.52 13.10
CA THR A 64 13.56 -7.42 13.06
C THR A 64 12.42 -6.77 13.84
N ALA A 65 11.25 -6.65 13.20
CA ALA A 65 10.07 -6.06 13.80
C ALA A 65 8.87 -6.98 13.64
N GLU A 66 7.99 -6.95 14.64
CA GLU A 66 6.67 -7.56 14.61
C GLU A 66 5.65 -6.44 14.36
N ILE A 67 4.89 -6.57 13.29
CA ILE A 67 3.92 -5.59 12.82
C ILE A 67 2.52 -6.18 13.02
N HIS A 68 1.73 -5.52 13.86
CA HIS A 68 0.32 -5.79 14.00
C HIS A 68 -0.43 -5.20 12.83
N THR A 69 -1.18 -6.05 12.13
CA THR A 69 -1.91 -5.66 10.95
C THR A 69 -3.25 -6.36 10.89
N ILE A 70 -4.22 -5.68 10.30
CA ILE A 70 -5.59 -6.13 10.18
C ILE A 70 -5.90 -6.28 8.71
N PHE A 71 -6.36 -7.46 8.33
CA PHE A 71 -6.77 -7.78 6.98
C PHE A 71 -8.28 -8.01 6.93
N ARG A 72 -8.89 -7.68 5.80
CA ARG A 72 -10.21 -8.19 5.47
C ARG A 72 -10.03 -9.26 4.41
N LEU A 73 -10.53 -10.45 4.72
CA LEU A 73 -10.60 -11.56 3.79
C LEU A 73 -12.03 -11.64 3.27
N ALA A 74 -12.20 -12.00 2.00
CA ALA A 74 -13.51 -12.17 1.39
C ALA A 74 -13.46 -13.24 0.31
N THR A 75 -14.61 -13.82 -0.03
CA THR A 75 -14.68 -14.73 -1.16
C THR A 75 -14.76 -13.98 -2.50
N ASN A 76 -14.14 -14.55 -3.53
CA ASN A 76 -14.27 -14.06 -4.91
C ASN A 76 -15.59 -14.56 -5.54
N THR A 77 -15.78 -14.30 -6.85
CA THR A 77 -16.95 -14.78 -7.62
C THR A 77 -17.07 -16.30 -7.68
N GLN A 78 -15.96 -17.02 -7.51
CA GLN A 78 -15.90 -18.49 -7.50
C GLN A 78 -16.07 -19.08 -6.09
N GLY A 79 -16.30 -18.23 -5.06
CA GLY A 79 -16.42 -18.68 -3.68
C GLY A 79 -15.08 -18.98 -2.99
N LEU A 80 -13.95 -18.67 -3.62
CA LEU A 80 -12.61 -18.88 -3.05
C LEU A 80 -12.22 -17.71 -2.17
N TRP A 81 -11.65 -18.00 -1.00
CA TRP A 81 -11.22 -16.97 -0.06
C TRP A 81 -9.93 -16.31 -0.55
N ARG A 82 -9.86 -14.99 -0.45
CA ARG A 82 -8.66 -14.19 -0.72
C ARG A 82 -8.45 -13.14 0.35
N VAL A 83 -7.23 -12.64 0.47
CA VAL A 83 -6.98 -11.38 1.17
C VAL A 83 -7.47 -10.25 0.28
N ALA A 84 -8.54 -9.57 0.71
CA ALA A 84 -9.18 -8.53 -0.08
C ALA A 84 -8.56 -7.16 0.24
N GLU A 85 -8.47 -6.81 1.52
CA GLU A 85 -8.02 -5.49 1.95
C GLU A 85 -7.05 -5.57 3.13
N LEU A 86 -6.20 -4.57 3.24
CA LEU A 86 -5.28 -4.32 4.33
C LEU A 86 -5.63 -2.99 5.00
N ARG A 87 -5.73 -2.96 6.33
CA ARG A 87 -5.90 -1.73 7.09
C ARG A 87 -4.55 -1.01 7.22
N VAL A 88 -4.45 0.21 6.68
CA VAL A 88 -3.21 1.02 6.59
C VAL A 88 -3.25 2.30 7.43
N GLY A 89 -4.23 2.42 8.32
CA GLY A 89 -4.47 3.57 9.18
C GLY A 89 -5.50 3.26 10.27
N GLN A 90 -5.95 4.27 11.01
CA GLN A 90 -7.04 4.08 11.97
C GLN A 90 -8.28 3.57 11.25
N ASP A 91 -8.78 4.17 10.18
CA ASP A 91 -9.99 3.69 9.48
C ASP A 91 -9.82 3.59 7.96
N ARG A 92 -8.57 3.48 7.50
CA ARG A 92 -8.26 3.37 6.07
C ARG A 92 -7.99 1.91 5.69
N TRP A 93 -8.77 1.41 4.75
CA TRP A 93 -8.58 0.12 4.10
C TRP A 93 -8.01 0.35 2.70
N GLU A 94 -7.07 -0.50 2.30
CA GLU A 94 -6.52 -0.52 0.95
C GLU A 94 -6.75 -1.90 0.36
N GLU A 95 -7.31 -1.96 -0.84
CA GLU A 95 -7.38 -3.21 -1.58
C GLU A 95 -5.96 -3.71 -1.84
N LEU A 96 -5.72 -4.98 -1.52
CA LEU A 96 -4.44 -5.60 -1.84
C LEU A 96 -4.40 -5.86 -3.34
N VAL A 97 -3.66 -5.01 -4.02
CA VAL A 97 -3.24 -5.20 -5.40
C VAL A 97 -2.45 -6.52 -5.48
N SER A 98 -3.01 -7.52 -6.15
CA SER A 98 -2.26 -8.72 -6.52
C SER A 98 -1.24 -8.35 -7.60
N VAL A 99 0.00 -8.08 -7.21
CA VAL A 99 1.09 -7.65 -8.12
C VAL A 99 1.42 -8.73 -9.19
N ALA A 100 0.88 -9.94 -9.02
CA ALA A 100 0.80 -10.96 -10.06
C ALA A 100 -0.51 -11.76 -9.88
N ALA A 101 -1.63 -11.26 -10.43
CA ALA A 101 -2.95 -11.89 -10.26
C ALA A 101 -2.94 -13.40 -10.53
N SER A 102 -2.26 -13.86 -11.59
CA SER A 102 -2.17 -15.28 -11.94
C SER A 102 -1.35 -16.13 -10.95
N GLN A 103 -0.19 -15.64 -10.47
CA GLN A 103 0.60 -16.36 -9.48
C GLN A 103 -0.06 -16.35 -8.10
N THR A 104 -0.73 -15.26 -7.77
CA THR A 104 -1.39 -15.11 -6.45
C THR A 104 -2.66 -15.96 -6.37
N GLU A 105 -3.44 -16.07 -7.46
CA GLU A 105 -4.59 -16.97 -7.52
C GLU A 105 -4.18 -18.45 -7.38
N MET A 106 -3.09 -18.86 -8.02
CA MET A 106 -2.54 -20.21 -7.83
C MET A 106 -2.11 -20.43 -6.38
N LEU A 107 -1.43 -19.46 -5.74
CA LEU A 107 -1.02 -19.56 -4.34
C LEU A 107 -2.20 -19.59 -3.37
N PHE A 108 -3.27 -18.85 -3.63
CA PHE A 108 -4.47 -18.85 -2.78
C PHE A 108 -5.30 -20.13 -2.93
N SER A 109 -5.38 -20.71 -4.13
CA SER A 109 -6.08 -21.98 -4.33
C SER A 109 -5.44 -23.14 -3.54
N ALA A 110 -4.12 -23.12 -3.34
CA ALA A 110 -3.43 -24.07 -2.46
C ALA A 110 -3.90 -23.96 -0.99
N CYS A 111 -4.37 -22.79 -0.56
CA CYS A 111 -4.92 -22.57 0.78
C CYS A 111 -6.36 -23.09 0.96
N ASP A 112 -7.00 -23.57 -0.11
CA ASP A 112 -8.39 -24.04 -0.09
C ASP A 112 -8.53 -25.57 0.02
N GLY A 113 -7.40 -26.26 0.19
CA GLY A 113 -7.34 -27.71 0.34
C GLY A 113 -8.13 -28.25 1.55
N PRO A 114 -8.61 -29.51 1.49
CA PRO A 114 -9.49 -30.10 2.51
C PRO A 114 -8.88 -30.10 3.91
N HIS A 115 -7.56 -30.20 4.04
CA HIS A 115 -6.84 -30.21 5.32
C HIS A 115 -6.85 -28.86 6.05
N LEU A 116 -7.19 -27.76 5.37
CA LEU A 116 -7.29 -26.41 5.94
C LEU A 116 -8.73 -26.03 6.30
N ARG A 117 -9.72 -26.84 5.88
CA ARG A 117 -11.13 -26.73 6.27
C ARG A 117 -11.29 -27.39 7.63
N SER A 118 -11.50 -26.57 8.66
CA SER A 118 -11.69 -27.07 10.02
C SER A 118 -13.16 -27.39 10.25
N GLY A 119 -13.66 -28.55 9.81
CA GLY A 119 -14.94 -29.18 10.23
C GLY A 119 -16.27 -28.40 10.16
N GLY A 120 -16.26 -27.09 9.95
CA GLY A 120 -17.41 -26.20 9.86
C GLY A 120 -17.87 -25.97 8.42
N PRO A 121 -18.90 -25.15 8.20
CA PRO A 121 -19.42 -24.87 6.87
C PRO A 121 -18.32 -24.31 5.97
N ALA A 122 -18.34 -24.65 4.67
CA ALA A 122 -17.30 -24.24 3.70
C ALA A 122 -17.11 -22.71 3.59
N THR A 123 -18.10 -21.95 4.08
CA THR A 123 -18.15 -20.50 4.18
C THR A 123 -17.45 -19.93 5.41
N GLU A 124 -17.00 -20.74 6.37
CA GLU A 124 -16.30 -20.26 7.55
C GLU A 124 -14.78 -20.20 7.32
N LEU A 125 -14.16 -19.09 7.70
CA LEU A 125 -12.72 -18.88 7.56
C LEU A 125 -11.99 -19.39 8.80
N SER A 126 -11.30 -20.53 8.68
CA SER A 126 -10.48 -21.06 9.79
C SER A 126 -9.22 -20.23 10.01
N THR A 127 -8.70 -20.23 11.25
CA THR A 127 -7.39 -19.61 11.58
C THR A 127 -6.25 -20.15 10.71
N LYS A 128 -6.25 -21.46 10.42
CA LYS A 128 -5.24 -22.09 9.55
C LYS A 128 -5.33 -21.58 8.11
N ARG A 129 -6.55 -21.45 7.57
CA ARG A 129 -6.79 -20.92 6.22
C ARG A 129 -6.44 -19.45 6.14
N ALA A 130 -6.85 -18.64 7.11
CA ALA A 130 -6.48 -17.22 7.20
C ALA A 130 -4.95 -17.03 7.24
N ARG A 131 -4.26 -17.84 8.06
CA ARG A 131 -2.78 -17.85 8.11
C ARG A 131 -2.16 -18.20 6.77
N CYS A 132 -2.69 -19.21 6.08
CA CYS A 132 -2.21 -19.61 4.76
C CYS A 132 -2.38 -18.48 3.74
N LEU A 133 -3.56 -17.87 3.66
CA LEU A 133 -3.86 -16.79 2.72
C LEU A 133 -2.97 -15.56 2.98
N ILE A 134 -2.80 -15.15 4.24
CA ILE A 134 -1.94 -14.02 4.57
C ILE A 134 -0.47 -14.35 4.29
N ALA A 135 -0.01 -15.56 4.63
CA ALA A 135 1.34 -15.99 4.32
C ALA A 135 1.60 -16.00 2.81
N ALA A 136 0.67 -16.54 2.01
CA ALA A 136 0.73 -16.53 0.56
C ALA A 136 0.78 -15.10 -0.01
N ALA A 137 -0.08 -14.19 0.47
CA ALA A 137 -0.10 -12.79 0.05
C ALA A 137 1.23 -12.06 0.34
N LEU A 138 1.87 -12.41 1.45
CA LEU A 138 3.17 -11.86 1.83
C LEU A 138 4.35 -12.63 1.21
N GLY A 139 4.12 -13.77 0.55
CA GLY A 139 5.13 -14.68 0.02
C GLY A 139 5.96 -15.38 1.10
N VAL A 140 5.37 -15.61 2.27
CA VAL A 140 5.94 -16.40 3.36
C VAL A 140 5.60 -17.87 3.12
N GLN A 141 6.63 -18.72 3.04
CA GLN A 141 6.46 -20.18 2.97
C GLN A 141 6.04 -20.73 4.33
N LEU A 142 5.06 -21.64 4.35
CA LEU A 142 4.64 -22.35 5.55
C LEU A 142 5.30 -23.74 5.63
N PRO A 143 5.54 -24.29 6.84
CA PRO A 143 5.27 -23.69 8.16
C PRO A 143 6.28 -22.59 8.51
N SER A 144 5.79 -21.45 9.00
CA SER A 144 6.62 -20.34 9.47
C SER A 144 5.93 -19.60 10.61
N ASP A 145 6.71 -19.08 11.56
CA ASP A 145 6.22 -18.22 12.64
C ASP A 145 6.11 -16.75 12.25
N ALA A 146 6.49 -16.41 11.01
CA ALA A 146 6.43 -15.04 10.51
C ALA A 146 5.00 -14.51 10.37
N VAL A 147 3.98 -15.38 10.34
CA VAL A 147 2.56 -15.01 10.35
C VAL A 147 1.84 -15.71 11.49
N ARG A 148 1.31 -14.90 12.42
CA ARG A 148 0.50 -15.38 13.55
C ARG A 148 -0.86 -14.70 13.49
N ILE A 149 -1.92 -15.50 13.53
CA ILE A 149 -3.29 -15.00 13.59
C ILE A 149 -3.68 -14.83 15.05
N LYS A 150 -4.16 -13.65 15.41
CA LYS A 150 -4.71 -13.39 16.74
C LYS A 150 -6.18 -13.75 16.80
N THR A 151 -6.95 -13.20 15.87
CA THR A 151 -8.40 -13.34 15.82
C THR A 151 -8.86 -13.45 14.37
N VAL A 152 -9.94 -14.20 14.17
CA VAL A 152 -10.73 -14.21 12.95
C VAL A 152 -12.15 -13.87 13.36
N SER A 153 -12.67 -12.76 12.86
CA SER A 153 -14.00 -12.26 13.17
C SER A 153 -14.84 -12.29 11.89
N PRO A 154 -15.78 -13.25 11.74
CA PRO A 154 -16.70 -13.26 10.62
C PRO A 154 -17.48 -11.95 10.54
N LEU A 155 -17.64 -11.42 9.33
CA LEU A 155 -18.46 -10.25 9.07
C LEU A 155 -19.74 -10.72 8.38
N GLU A 156 -20.74 -11.05 9.20
CA GLU A 156 -22.07 -11.43 8.76
C GLU A 156 -22.88 -10.17 8.48
N LEU A 157 -22.86 -9.72 7.22
CA LEU A 157 -23.75 -8.67 6.76
C LEU A 157 -24.95 -9.34 6.07
N PRO A 158 -26.19 -9.18 6.60
CA PRO A 158 -27.39 -9.86 6.11
C PRO A 158 -27.71 -9.66 4.61
N LEU A 159 -27.08 -8.66 3.98
CA LEU A 159 -27.25 -8.29 2.58
C LEU A 159 -25.93 -8.28 1.79
N ALA A 160 -24.81 -8.68 2.40
CA ALA A 160 -23.56 -8.78 1.65
C ALA A 160 -23.64 -9.97 0.70
N SER A 161 -23.30 -9.72 -0.55
CA SER A 161 -23.36 -10.72 -1.61
C SER A 161 -22.35 -11.86 -1.41
N ARG A 162 -21.39 -11.72 -0.49
CA ARG A 162 -20.27 -12.66 -0.29
C ARG A 162 -19.83 -12.72 1.18
N PRO A 163 -19.50 -13.91 1.70
CA PRO A 163 -18.83 -14.05 2.99
C PRO A 163 -17.55 -13.22 3.09
N SER A 164 -17.35 -12.60 4.24
CA SER A 164 -16.11 -11.88 4.57
C SER A 164 -15.77 -12.00 6.04
N ALA A 165 -14.52 -11.75 6.39
CA ALA A 165 -14.03 -11.81 7.76
C ALA A 165 -12.91 -10.79 7.97
N VAL A 166 -12.84 -10.22 9.17
CA VAL A 166 -11.72 -9.40 9.64
C VAL A 166 -10.75 -10.29 10.38
N VAL A 167 -9.46 -10.20 10.03
CA VAL A 167 -8.39 -11.01 10.60
C VAL A 167 -7.33 -10.10 11.19
N GLU A 168 -7.11 -10.21 12.50
CA GLU A 168 -5.99 -9.55 13.16
C GLU A 168 -4.78 -10.48 13.20
N SER A 169 -3.62 -9.96 12.85
CA SER A 169 -2.40 -10.76 12.73
C SER A 169 -1.15 -10.02 13.18
N LEU A 170 -0.12 -10.79 13.52
CA LEU A 170 1.24 -10.34 13.76
C LEU A 170 2.14 -10.86 12.64
N ILE A 171 2.80 -9.94 11.95
CA ILE A 171 3.72 -10.23 10.86
C ILE A 171 5.13 -9.91 11.29
N THR A 172 6.02 -10.89 11.23
CA THR A 172 7.45 -10.65 11.43
C THR A 172 8.07 -10.21 10.11
N ALA A 173 8.71 -9.05 10.14
CA ALA A 173 9.41 -8.46 9.02
C ALA A 173 10.85 -8.12 9.41
N GLU A 174 11.75 -8.26 8.45
CA GLU A 174 13.11 -7.76 8.53
C GLU A 174 13.24 -6.51 7.69
N LEU A 175 13.91 -5.51 8.24
CA LEU A 175 14.05 -4.20 7.62
C LEU A 175 15.51 -3.78 7.60
N ARG A 176 15.92 -3.25 6.46
CA ARG A 176 17.20 -2.55 6.28
C ARG A 176 16.94 -1.07 6.33
N PHE A 177 17.80 -0.38 7.07
CA PHE A 177 17.82 1.05 7.20
C PHE A 177 19.12 1.58 6.60
N ALA A 178 19.01 2.68 5.89
CA ALA A 178 20.14 3.45 5.41
C ALA A 178 20.07 4.86 6.01
N ARG A 179 21.23 5.45 6.24
CA ARG A 179 21.32 6.85 6.63
C ARG A 179 21.64 7.70 5.41
N ASP A 180 20.79 8.68 5.14
CA ASP A 180 20.98 9.68 4.11
C ASP A 180 21.19 11.08 4.74
N LYS A 181 21.17 12.13 3.90
CA LYS A 181 21.32 13.52 4.34
C LYS A 181 20.18 13.99 5.27
N GLY A 182 18.99 13.41 5.15
CA GLY A 182 17.78 13.72 5.92
C GLY A 182 17.63 12.87 7.19
N GLY A 183 18.41 11.81 7.34
CA GLY A 183 18.44 10.95 8.53
C GLY A 183 18.35 9.48 8.18
N TRP A 184 17.81 8.69 9.09
CA TRP A 184 17.57 7.27 8.84
C TRP A 184 16.30 7.08 8.01
N VAL A 185 16.35 6.21 7.00
CA VAL A 185 15.22 5.80 6.16
C VAL A 185 15.14 4.27 6.08
N VAL A 186 13.96 3.73 5.78
CA VAL A 186 13.83 2.30 5.48
C VAL A 186 14.24 2.08 4.03
N ALA A 187 15.36 1.38 3.82
CA ALA A 187 15.90 1.12 2.49
C ALA A 187 15.35 -0.17 1.87
N ALA A 188 15.06 -1.18 2.70
CA ALA A 188 14.46 -2.42 2.22
C ALA A 188 13.66 -3.15 3.32
N LEU A 189 12.75 -4.00 2.87
CA LEU A 189 11.86 -4.84 3.66
C LEU A 189 11.92 -6.26 3.11
N ARG A 190 11.90 -7.23 4.01
CA ARG A 190 11.70 -8.65 3.69
C ARG A 190 10.69 -9.26 4.66
N THR A 191 9.83 -10.12 4.14
CA THR A 191 8.97 -11.00 4.94
C THR A 191 9.25 -12.46 4.54
N GLY A 192 9.40 -13.34 5.52
CA GLY A 192 9.77 -14.74 5.28
C GLY A 192 11.08 -14.88 4.49
N ASN A 193 11.06 -15.70 3.44
CA ASN A 193 12.24 -16.08 2.65
C ASN A 193 12.38 -15.28 1.34
N ARG A 194 11.67 -14.17 1.17
CA ARG A 194 11.72 -13.37 -0.07
C ARG A 194 13.03 -12.61 -0.20
N ASP A 195 13.31 -12.13 -1.40
CA ASP A 195 14.36 -11.13 -1.59
C ASP A 195 13.99 -9.82 -0.87
N TRP A 196 15.02 -9.00 -0.62
CA TRP A 196 14.84 -7.64 -0.11
C TRP A 196 14.12 -6.78 -1.15
N ILE A 197 13.05 -6.10 -0.73
CA ILE A 197 12.27 -5.23 -1.60
C ILE A 197 12.32 -3.80 -1.05
N SER A 198 12.56 -2.81 -1.91
CA SER A 198 12.48 -1.41 -1.48
C SER A 198 11.03 -0.99 -1.25
N PRO A 199 10.73 -0.22 -0.18
CA PRO A 199 9.39 0.31 0.05
C PRO A 199 8.85 1.11 -1.14
N GLU A 200 9.72 1.84 -1.84
CA GLU A 200 9.37 2.66 -2.99
C GLU A 200 8.91 1.81 -4.18
N ALA A 201 9.55 0.68 -4.43
CA ALA A 201 9.15 -0.24 -5.50
C ALA A 201 7.76 -0.85 -5.23
N LEU A 202 7.44 -1.14 -3.96
CA LEU A 202 6.11 -1.60 -3.57
C LEU A 202 5.04 -0.54 -3.83
N VAL A 203 5.30 0.72 -3.44
CA VAL A 203 4.38 1.83 -3.71
C VAL A 203 4.20 2.05 -5.21
N ALA A 204 5.28 2.04 -5.98
CA ALA A 204 5.22 2.20 -7.43
C ALA A 204 4.40 1.09 -8.11
N ALA A 205 4.60 -0.16 -7.71
CA ALA A 205 3.85 -1.30 -8.23
C ALA A 205 2.36 -1.25 -7.86
N ALA A 206 2.04 -0.81 -6.64
CA ALA A 206 0.65 -0.58 -6.22
C ALA A 206 0.00 0.54 -7.03
N ASN A 207 0.68 1.68 -7.20
CA ASN A 207 0.19 2.81 -7.99
C ASN A 207 0.00 2.46 -9.47
N GLU A 208 0.86 1.61 -10.05
CA GLU A 208 0.67 1.11 -11.42
C GLU A 208 -0.65 0.36 -11.57
N THR A 209 -0.98 -0.52 -10.62
CA THR A 209 -2.23 -1.27 -10.69
C THR A 209 -3.44 -0.38 -10.44
N LYS A 210 -3.34 0.55 -9.49
CA LYS A 210 -4.38 1.58 -9.26
C LYS A 210 -4.62 2.42 -10.51
N ARG A 211 -3.57 2.84 -11.23
CA ARG A 211 -3.71 3.55 -12.52
C ARG A 211 -4.44 2.71 -13.56
N LYS A 212 -4.15 1.41 -13.67
CA LYS A 212 -4.88 0.49 -14.57
C LYS A 212 -6.35 0.35 -14.20
N GLN A 213 -6.66 0.19 -12.90
CA GLN A 213 -8.02 0.11 -12.41
C GLN A 213 -8.80 1.40 -12.69
N ALA A 214 -8.21 2.55 -12.39
CA ALA A 214 -8.83 3.85 -12.62
C ALA A 214 -9.16 4.06 -14.11
N ARG A 215 -8.25 3.67 -15.02
CA ARG A 215 -8.51 3.70 -16.47
C ARG A 215 -9.69 2.80 -16.86
N ALA A 216 -9.72 1.56 -16.38
CA ALA A 216 -10.81 0.63 -16.67
C ALA A 216 -12.18 1.14 -16.14
N GLU A 217 -12.18 1.79 -14.99
CA GLU A 217 -13.36 2.46 -14.42
C GLU A 217 -13.81 3.66 -15.25
N MET A 218 -12.88 4.53 -15.65
CA MET A 218 -13.15 5.65 -16.55
C MET A 218 -13.67 5.19 -17.92
N ASP A 219 -13.09 4.14 -18.50
CA ASP A 219 -13.56 3.57 -19.76
C ASP A 219 -15.00 3.04 -19.66
N ALA A 220 -15.37 2.46 -18.51
CA ALA A 220 -16.75 2.03 -18.26
C ALA A 220 -17.71 3.23 -18.19
N MET A 221 -17.30 4.32 -17.53
CA MET A 221 -18.08 5.55 -17.47
C MET A 221 -18.20 6.23 -18.84
N VAL A 222 -17.13 6.23 -19.64
CA VAL A 222 -17.13 6.77 -21.01
C VAL A 222 -18.08 5.98 -21.90
N ARG A 223 -18.05 4.63 -21.85
CA ARG A 223 -19.02 3.80 -22.58
C ARG A 223 -20.45 4.11 -22.17
N ALA A 224 -20.70 4.30 -20.88
CA ALA A 224 -22.01 4.69 -20.37
C ALA A 224 -22.44 6.09 -20.85
N LEU A 225 -21.52 7.06 -20.86
CA LEU A 225 -21.73 8.41 -21.40
C LEU A 225 -22.05 8.41 -22.89
N VAL A 226 -21.37 7.58 -23.70
CA VAL A 226 -21.67 7.43 -25.13
C VAL A 226 -23.06 6.83 -25.34
N GLY A 227 -23.43 5.81 -24.55
CA GLY A 227 -24.80 5.26 -24.57
C GLY A 227 -25.85 6.30 -24.20
N PHE A 228 -25.60 7.07 -23.14
CA PHE A 228 -26.46 8.18 -22.73
C PHE A 228 -26.60 9.24 -23.83
N GLN A 229 -25.48 9.64 -24.45
CA GLN A 229 -25.48 10.66 -25.52
C GLN A 229 -26.19 10.19 -26.77
N THR A 230 -26.07 8.91 -27.12
CA THR A 230 -26.79 8.34 -28.28
C THR A 230 -28.31 8.40 -28.07
N GLU A 231 -28.77 8.14 -26.84
CA GLU A 231 -30.21 8.16 -26.51
C GLU A 231 -30.74 9.59 -26.29
N ARG A 232 -29.96 10.45 -25.63
CA ARG A 232 -30.37 11.80 -25.18
C ARG A 232 -29.89 12.92 -26.10
N GLN A 233 -29.11 12.59 -27.13
CA GLN A 233 -28.51 13.54 -28.08
C GLN A 233 -27.66 14.64 -27.42
N SER A 234 -27.16 14.36 -26.21
CA SER A 234 -26.32 15.25 -25.40
C SER A 234 -25.62 14.48 -24.28
N TYR A 235 -24.44 14.94 -23.84
CA TYR A 235 -23.87 14.47 -22.58
C TYR A 235 -24.57 15.11 -21.37
N VAL A 236 -24.27 14.61 -20.17
CA VAL A 236 -24.78 15.16 -18.91
C VAL A 236 -24.17 16.54 -18.68
N ALA A 237 -24.96 17.61 -18.80
CA ALA A 237 -24.49 18.96 -18.52
C ALA A 237 -24.38 19.19 -17.00
N SER A 238 -23.17 19.05 -16.46
CA SER A 238 -22.89 19.14 -15.02
C SER A 238 -21.39 19.26 -14.75
N ASP A 239 -21.01 19.91 -13.65
CA ASP A 239 -19.66 19.88 -13.08
C ASP A 239 -19.53 18.90 -11.89
N SER A 240 -20.58 18.10 -11.66
CA SER A 240 -20.66 17.17 -10.54
C SER A 240 -20.61 15.71 -11.01
N HIS A 241 -19.61 14.99 -10.52
CA HIS A 241 -19.49 13.54 -10.73
C HIS A 241 -20.63 12.75 -10.09
N ALA A 242 -21.15 13.20 -8.95
CA ALA A 242 -22.29 12.54 -8.32
C ALA A 242 -23.52 12.57 -9.24
N VAL A 243 -23.81 13.75 -9.82
CA VAL A 243 -24.89 13.93 -10.78
C VAL A 243 -24.68 13.06 -12.02
N LEU A 244 -23.45 12.98 -12.54
CA LEU A 244 -23.12 12.06 -13.63
C LEU A 244 -23.53 10.62 -13.30
N ILE A 245 -23.09 10.10 -12.17
CA ILE A 245 -23.36 8.70 -11.78
C ILE A 245 -24.86 8.45 -11.62
N ASP A 246 -25.61 9.40 -11.05
CA ASP A 246 -27.06 9.28 -10.88
C ASP A 246 -27.81 9.25 -12.23
N HIS A 247 -27.29 9.92 -13.27
CA HIS A 247 -27.85 9.85 -14.63
C HIS A 247 -27.48 8.56 -15.37
N LEU A 248 -26.28 8.02 -15.12
CA LEU A 248 -25.79 6.82 -15.81
C LEU A 248 -26.32 5.53 -15.18
N SER A 249 -26.49 5.48 -13.87
CA SER A 249 -26.88 4.28 -13.14
C SER A 249 -28.40 4.14 -13.00
N PRO A 250 -28.96 2.92 -13.01
CA PRO A 250 -28.33 1.65 -13.37
C PRO A 250 -28.34 1.38 -14.88
N ARG A 251 -29.03 2.21 -15.68
CA ARG A 251 -29.37 1.91 -17.08
C ARG A 251 -28.15 1.78 -18.01
N PHE A 252 -27.20 2.71 -17.91
CA PHE A 252 -26.00 2.73 -18.76
C PHE A 252 -24.75 2.25 -18.02
N LEU A 253 -24.76 2.32 -16.69
CA LEU A 253 -23.67 1.90 -15.83
C LEU A 253 -24.18 0.92 -14.76
N SER A 254 -23.81 -0.35 -14.91
CA SER A 254 -24.26 -1.46 -14.06
C SER A 254 -23.68 -1.47 -12.65
N ARG A 255 -22.59 -0.72 -12.41
CA ARG A 255 -21.96 -0.57 -11.11
C ARG A 255 -21.77 0.90 -10.76
N VAL A 256 -22.03 1.26 -9.51
CA VAL A 256 -21.82 2.63 -9.03
C VAL A 256 -20.32 2.86 -8.80
N ILE A 257 -19.71 3.79 -9.56
CA ILE A 257 -18.29 4.17 -9.44
C ILE A 257 -18.22 5.61 -8.91
N ARG A 258 -18.02 5.77 -7.60
CA ARG A 258 -18.00 7.10 -6.95
C ARG A 258 -16.60 7.62 -6.68
N LEU A 259 -15.68 6.74 -6.30
CA LEU A 259 -14.31 7.06 -5.92
C LEU A 259 -13.34 6.34 -6.84
N ASP A 260 -12.19 6.96 -7.05
CA ASP A 260 -11.05 6.33 -7.70
C ASP A 260 -10.27 5.42 -6.74
N PRO A 261 -9.26 4.66 -7.21
CA PRO A 261 -8.48 3.75 -6.38
C PRO A 261 -7.59 4.41 -5.31
N TRP A 262 -7.48 5.74 -5.28
CA TRP A 262 -6.83 6.48 -4.20
C TRP A 262 -7.84 7.07 -3.20
N HIS A 263 -9.10 6.67 -3.34
CA HIS A 263 -10.25 7.08 -2.55
C HIS A 263 -10.63 8.55 -2.74
N GLU A 264 -10.29 9.13 -3.89
CA GLU A 264 -10.72 10.49 -4.24
C GLU A 264 -11.92 10.44 -5.18
N PRO A 265 -12.87 11.40 -5.07
CA PRO A 265 -13.94 11.51 -6.06
C PRO A 265 -13.35 11.80 -7.45
N TYR A 266 -13.85 11.09 -8.46
CA TYR A 266 -13.61 11.50 -9.85
C TYR A 266 -14.13 12.94 -10.07
N ARG A 267 -13.46 13.68 -10.94
CA ARG A 267 -13.90 15.00 -11.39
C ARG A 267 -14.58 14.86 -12.74
N TYR A 268 -15.76 15.47 -12.86
CA TYR A 268 -16.52 15.51 -14.10
C TYR A 268 -16.82 16.95 -14.48
N ARG A 269 -16.70 17.26 -15.76
CA ARG A 269 -17.25 18.48 -16.35
C ARG A 269 -17.84 18.11 -17.69
N GLY A 270 -19.15 18.19 -17.82
CA GLY A 270 -19.87 17.90 -19.05
C GLY A 270 -20.64 19.10 -19.55
N GLU A 271 -20.66 19.26 -20.86
CA GLU A 271 -21.54 20.16 -21.59
C GLU A 271 -22.38 19.33 -22.58
N ARG A 272 -23.17 20.00 -23.43
CA ARG A 272 -24.03 19.29 -24.39
C ARG A 272 -23.25 18.40 -25.36
N SER A 273 -22.07 18.84 -25.81
CA SER A 273 -21.28 18.22 -26.89
C SER A 273 -19.89 17.72 -26.48
N ASN A 274 -19.44 18.05 -25.27
CA ASN A 274 -18.11 17.68 -24.77
C ASN A 274 -18.21 17.23 -23.31
N PHE A 275 -17.16 16.56 -22.85
CA PHE A 275 -16.96 16.32 -21.42
C PHE A 275 -15.48 16.15 -21.10
N THR A 276 -15.15 16.26 -19.82
CA THR A 276 -13.88 15.85 -19.23
C THR A 276 -14.17 15.02 -17.99
N LEU A 277 -13.50 13.88 -17.88
CA LEU A 277 -13.48 13.02 -16.71
C LEU A 277 -12.04 12.90 -16.23
N ARG A 278 -11.80 13.00 -14.92
CA ARG A 278 -10.45 13.00 -14.35
C ARG A 278 -10.37 12.25 -13.01
N SER A 279 -9.30 11.49 -12.83
CA SER A 279 -8.78 11.07 -11.52
C SER A 279 -7.51 11.88 -11.20
N LEU A 280 -7.31 12.23 -9.92
CA LEU A 280 -6.15 12.99 -9.44
C LEU A 280 -4.92 12.12 -9.18
N GLY A 281 -5.04 10.81 -9.34
CA GLY A 281 -3.95 9.89 -9.05
C GLY A 281 -3.56 9.83 -7.57
N ALA A 282 -2.35 9.30 -7.34
CA ALA A 282 -1.72 9.09 -6.06
C ALA A 282 -1.34 10.37 -5.31
N ASP A 283 -0.98 11.44 -6.01
CA ASP A 283 -0.55 12.69 -5.36
C ASP A 283 -1.71 13.60 -4.94
N ARG A 284 -2.92 13.31 -5.46
CA ARG A 284 -4.19 13.98 -5.15
C ARG A 284 -4.19 15.46 -5.49
N LYS A 285 -3.34 15.87 -6.42
CA LYS A 285 -3.23 17.26 -6.86
C LYS A 285 -3.75 17.36 -8.27
N GLU A 286 -4.42 18.46 -8.58
CA GLU A 286 -4.89 18.70 -9.93
C GLU A 286 -3.75 19.18 -10.84
N ASN A 287 -3.80 18.75 -12.09
CA ASN A 287 -2.93 19.19 -13.18
C ASN A 287 -1.48 18.74 -12.98
N THR A 288 -1.31 17.51 -12.51
CA THR A 288 -0.02 16.86 -12.41
C THR A 288 0.12 15.78 -13.48
N VAL A 289 1.32 15.19 -13.59
CA VAL A 289 1.59 14.09 -14.52
C VAL A 289 0.93 12.77 -14.10
N ASP A 290 0.39 12.71 -12.88
CA ASP A 290 -0.27 11.52 -12.33
C ASP A 290 -1.80 11.54 -12.57
N ASP A 291 -2.35 12.71 -12.95
CA ASP A 291 -3.74 12.84 -13.37
C ASP A 291 -4.04 11.89 -14.53
N ILE A 292 -5.17 11.19 -14.44
CA ILE A 292 -5.71 10.40 -15.56
C ILE A 292 -6.89 11.18 -16.11
N VAL A 293 -6.79 11.66 -17.34
CA VAL A 293 -7.81 12.50 -17.96
C VAL A 293 -8.35 11.85 -19.23
N VAL A 294 -9.67 11.86 -19.38
CA VAL A 294 -10.36 11.49 -20.62
C VAL A 294 -11.32 12.62 -20.99
N SER A 295 -11.23 13.12 -22.22
CA SER A 295 -12.07 14.21 -22.70
C SER A 295 -12.73 13.86 -24.03
N SER A 296 -13.92 14.41 -24.28
CA SER A 296 -14.65 14.32 -25.54
C SER A 296 -14.71 15.67 -26.27
N PRO A 297 -14.59 15.75 -27.61
CA PRO A 297 -14.40 14.65 -28.56
C PRO A 297 -13.16 13.83 -28.19
N LEU A 298 -13.26 12.50 -28.29
CA LEU A 298 -12.38 11.55 -27.60
C LEU A 298 -10.90 11.81 -27.92
N THR A 299 -10.25 12.58 -27.06
CA THR A 299 -8.79 12.71 -27.04
C THR A 299 -8.33 11.80 -25.91
N ILE A 300 -7.95 10.58 -26.28
CA ILE A 300 -7.25 9.68 -25.35
C ILE A 300 -5.80 10.16 -25.33
N ASP A 301 -5.41 10.80 -24.24
CA ASP A 301 -4.08 11.40 -24.14
C ASP A 301 -2.99 10.32 -24.31
N GLY A 302 -2.13 10.55 -25.31
CA GLY A 302 -1.18 9.59 -25.89
C GLY A 302 -0.79 9.91 -27.34
N GLN A 303 -1.61 10.66 -28.07
CA GLN A 303 -1.26 11.29 -29.34
C GLN A 303 -1.85 12.70 -29.39
N ARG A 304 -1.00 13.73 -29.24
CA ARG A 304 -1.28 15.03 -29.84
C ARG A 304 -0.82 15.00 -31.30
N PRO A 305 -1.48 15.73 -32.22
CA PRO A 305 -0.86 16.09 -33.49
C PRO A 305 0.42 16.91 -33.26
#